data_AF-A0A6N6RN20-F1
#
_entry.id   AF-A0A6N6RN20-F1
#
_cell.length_a   1.000
_cell.length_b   1.000
_cell.length_c   1.000
_cell.angle_alpha   90.00
_cell.angle_beta   90.00
_cell.angle_gamma   90.00
#
_symmetry.space_group_name_H-M   'P 1'
#
loop_
_entity.id
_entity.type
_entity.pdbx_description
1 polymer ?
#
loop_
_entity_poly.entity_id
_entity_poly.type
_entity_poly.pdbx_seq_one_letter_code
_entity_poly.pdbx_strand_id
1 'polypeptide(L)'
;MERALEKLKKVKNDLKTHYFERDDVIEGAFCALLTGSHLLLIGPPGTAKSQLANEICRKIKGARYFQWLLTKFTTPEELFGAVSLRGLENDEY
;
A
#
# COMPACT_ATOMS: atom_id res chain seq x y z
N MET A 1 -3.81 -20.19 15.02
CA MET A 1 -3.08 -19.94 13.75
C MET A 1 -4.00 -20.19 12.56
N GLU A 2 -4.74 -21.31 12.55
CA GLU A 2 -5.68 -21.71 11.49
C GLU A 2 -6.72 -20.63 11.12
N ARG A 3 -7.41 -20.05 12.11
CA ARG A 3 -8.38 -18.96 11.91
C ARG A 3 -7.81 -17.71 11.19
N ALA A 4 -6.53 -17.39 11.42
CA ALA A 4 -5.89 -16.25 10.76
C ALA A 4 -5.60 -16.56 9.29
N LEU A 5 -5.15 -17.79 9.01
CA LEU A 5 -4.91 -18.27 7.65
C LEU A 5 -6.22 -18.32 6.85
N GLU A 6 -7.31 -18.80 7.45
CA GLU A 6 -8.64 -18.78 6.82
C GLU A 6 -9.11 -17.36 6.50
N LYS A 7 -8.95 -16.44 7.45
CA LYS A 7 -9.30 -15.03 7.22
C LYS A 7 -8.50 -14.43 6.07
N LEU A 8 -7.19 -14.70 6.02
CA LEU A 8 -6.32 -14.26 4.92
C LEU A 8 -6.77 -14.83 3.57
N LYS A 9 -7.03 -16.14 3.51
CA LYS A 9 -7.56 -16.80 2.30
C LYS A 9 -8.88 -16.17 1.85
N LYS A 10 -9.79 -15.89 2.78
CA LYS A 10 -11.08 -15.23 2.48
C LYS A 10 -10.88 -13.86 1.85
N VAL A 11 -9.98 -13.03 2.40
CA VAL A 11 -9.68 -11.71 1.85
C VAL A 11 -9.02 -11.81 0.46
N LYS A 12 -8.06 -12.73 0.27
CA LYS A 12 -7.44 -12.96 -1.04
C LYS A 12 -8.46 -13.39 -2.09
N ASN A 13 -9.34 -14.33 -1.75
CA ASN A 13 -10.36 -14.82 -2.68
C ASN A 13 -11.37 -13.73 -3.05
N ASP A 14 -11.80 -12.92 -2.08
CA ASP A 14 -12.64 -11.74 -2.33
C ASP A 14 -12.00 -10.81 -3.38
N LEU A 15 -10.72 -10.48 -3.22
CA LEU A 15 -9.99 -9.67 -4.20
C LEU A 15 -9.90 -10.34 -5.58
N LYS A 16 -9.61 -11.65 -5.64
CA LYS A 16 -9.52 -12.38 -6.90
C LYS A 16 -10.84 -12.38 -7.69
N THR A 17 -11.99 -12.26 -7.03
CA THR A 17 -13.28 -12.13 -7.73
C THR A 17 -13.50 -10.77 -8.38
N HIS A 18 -12.76 -9.73 -7.97
CA HIS A 18 -12.90 -8.37 -8.48
C HIS A 18 -11.75 -7.93 -9.39
N TYR A 19 -10.58 -8.54 -9.26
CA TYR A 19 -9.37 -8.21 -10.03
C TYR A 19 -8.95 -9.39 -10.90
N PHE A 20 -9.43 -9.40 -12.14
CA PHE A 20 -9.10 -10.44 -13.13
C PHE A 20 -7.61 -10.38 -13.52
N GLU A 21 -7.01 -11.56 -13.74
CA GLU A 21 -5.60 -11.70 -14.17
C GLU A 21 -4.60 -11.02 -13.22
N ARG A 22 -4.92 -10.99 -11.92
CA ARG A 22 -4.13 -10.34 -10.87
C ARG A 22 -3.76 -11.24 -9.71
N ASP A 23 -3.98 -12.54 -9.82
CA ASP A 23 -3.70 -13.52 -8.78
C ASP A 23 -2.29 -13.40 -8.21
N ASP A 24 -1.27 -13.42 -9.06
CA ASP A 24 0.14 -13.32 -8.62
C ASP A 24 0.45 -11.98 -7.95
N VAL A 25 -0.17 -10.90 -8.43
CA VAL A 25 -0.02 -9.56 -7.84
C VAL A 25 -0.65 -9.53 -6.45
N ILE A 26 -1.82 -10.14 -6.28
CA ILE A 26 -2.50 -10.26 -4.98
C ILE A 26 -1.65 -11.11 -4.03
N GLU A 27 -1.17 -12.27 -4.47
CA GLU A 27 -0.30 -13.12 -3.65
C GLU A 27 0.98 -12.39 -3.22
N GLY A 28 1.66 -11.72 -4.16
CA GLY A 28 2.85 -10.93 -3.91
C GLY A 28 2.61 -9.75 -2.96
N ALA A 29 1.48 -9.05 -3.09
CA ALA A 29 1.12 -7.95 -2.20
C ALA A 29 0.89 -8.40 -0.76
N PHE A 30 0.20 -9.52 -0.54
CA PHE A 30 0.06 -10.06 0.81
C PHE A 30 1.37 -10.63 1.35
N CYS A 31 2.21 -11.24 0.51
CA CYS A 31 3.54 -11.68 0.93
C CYS A 31 4.35 -10.48 1.45
N ALA A 32 4.49 -9.43 0.64
CA ALA A 32 5.21 -8.21 1.00
C ALA A 32 4.63 -7.55 2.27
N LEU A 33 3.31 -7.48 2.39
CA LEU A 33 2.66 -6.90 3.57
C LEU A 33 2.94 -7.70 4.85
N LEU A 34 2.92 -9.04 4.77
CA LEU A 34 3.17 -9.91 5.92
C LEU A 34 4.65 -9.98 6.33
N THR A 35 5.57 -9.79 5.38
CA THR A 35 7.02 -9.77 5.63
C THR A 35 7.56 -8.37 5.92
N GLY A 36 6.73 -7.33 5.81
CA GLY A 36 7.18 -5.94 5.95
C GLY A 36 8.08 -5.47 4.80
N SER A 37 7.95 -6.07 3.62
CA SER A 37 8.74 -5.76 2.43
C SER A 37 8.00 -4.81 1.47
N HIS A 38 8.72 -4.25 0.50
CA HIS A 38 8.15 -3.38 -0.54
C HIS A 38 7.75 -4.17 -1.78
N LEU A 39 6.72 -3.69 -2.50
CA LEU A 39 6.27 -4.25 -3.77
C LEU A 39 6.31 -3.18 -4.87
N LEU A 40 6.94 -3.51 -6.00
CA LEU A 40 6.93 -2.70 -7.21
C LEU A 40 6.00 -3.32 -8.26
N LEU A 41 5.03 -2.55 -8.76
CA LEU A 41 4.13 -2.96 -9.82
C LEU A 41 4.39 -2.18 -11.11
N ILE A 42 4.83 -2.88 -12.16
CA ILE A 42 5.13 -2.30 -13.47
C ILE A 42 4.02 -2.69 -14.45
N GLY A 43 3.49 -1.71 -15.18
CA GLY A 43 2.55 -1.96 -16.26
C GLY A 43 1.86 -0.69 -16.75
N PRO A 44 1.12 -0.75 -17.87
CA PRO A 44 0.43 0.39 -18.48
C PRO A 44 -0.50 1.15 -17.52
N PRO A 45 -0.82 2.43 -17.74
CA PRO A 45 -1.84 3.12 -16.97
C PRO A 45 -3.21 2.43 -17.11
N GLY A 46 -4.09 2.60 -16.12
CA GLY A 46 -5.45 2.02 -16.16
C GLY A 46 -5.54 0.54 -15.77
N THR A 47 -4.44 -0.11 -15.41
CA THR A 47 -4.43 -1.56 -15.12
C THR A 47 -4.74 -1.93 -13.65
N ALA A 48 -5.49 -1.08 -12.96
CA ALA A 48 -5.94 -1.21 -11.58
C ALA A 48 -4.85 -1.31 -10.47
N LYS A 49 -3.59 -0.91 -10.75
CA LYS A 49 -2.49 -0.97 -9.76
C LYS A 49 -2.79 -0.19 -8.47
N SER A 50 -3.09 1.10 -8.58
CA SER A 50 -3.38 1.96 -7.43
C SER A 50 -4.70 1.55 -6.75
N GLN A 51 -5.68 1.09 -7.53
CA GLN A 51 -6.95 0.62 -7.00
C GLN A 51 -6.77 -0.62 -6.12
N LEU A 52 -5.97 -1.60 -6.58
CA LEU A 52 -5.64 -2.80 -5.83
C LEU A 52 -4.91 -2.47 -4.51
N ALA A 53 -3.93 -1.55 -4.55
CA ALA A 53 -3.24 -1.11 -3.34
C ALA A 53 -4.19 -0.47 -2.31
N ASN A 54 -5.08 0.41 -2.76
CA ASN A 54 -6.11 1.01 -1.91
C ASN A 54 -7.07 -0.04 -1.32
N GLU A 55 -7.56 -0.97 -2.15
CA GLU A 55 -8.51 -1.99 -1.70
C GLU A 55 -7.87 -2.92 -0.66
N ILE A 56 -6.64 -3.38 -0.89
CA ILE A 56 -5.90 -4.19 0.11
C ILE A 56 -5.79 -3.41 1.43
N CYS A 57 -5.41 -2.13 1.39
CA CYS A 57 -5.31 -1.30 2.58
C CYS A 57 -6.66 -1.18 3.32
N ARG A 58 -7.77 -1.00 2.59
CA ARG A 58 -9.13 -0.90 3.15
C ARG A 58 -9.60 -2.17 3.85
N LYS A 59 -9.09 -3.35 3.48
CA LYS A 59 -9.40 -4.61 4.18
C LYS A 59 -8.70 -4.73 5.54
N ILE A 60 -7.74 -3.85 5.86
CA ILE A 60 -6.97 -3.89 7.10
C ILE A 60 -7.53 -2.87 8.09
N LYS A 61 -8.05 -3.36 9.22
CA LYS A 61 -8.61 -2.50 10.28
C LYS A 61 -7.52 -1.59 10.85
N GLY A 62 -7.77 -0.29 10.84
CA GLY A 62 -6.85 0.72 11.38
C GLY A 62 -5.68 1.08 10.46
N ALA A 63 -5.61 0.52 9.25
CA ALA A 63 -4.61 0.94 8.28
C ALA A 63 -4.91 2.35 7.76
N ARG A 64 -3.84 3.10 7.50
CA ARG A 64 -3.91 4.42 6.86
C ARG A 64 -3.40 4.27 5.43
N TYR A 65 -4.23 4.66 4.47
CA TYR A 65 -3.83 4.67 3.07
C TYR A 65 -3.23 6.03 2.73
N PHE A 66 -2.00 6.02 2.21
CA PHE A 66 -1.33 7.18 1.65
C PHE A 66 -1.02 6.89 0.18
N GLN A 67 -1.36 7.83 -0.69
CA GLN A 67 -1.10 7.73 -2.12
C GLN A 67 -0.61 9.08 -2.64
N TRP A 68 0.42 9.03 -3.46
CA TRP A 68 0.96 10.20 -4.15
C TRP A 68 1.28 9.87 -5.60
N LEU A 69 0.99 10.80 -6.51
CA LEU A 69 1.45 10.72 -7.89
C LEU A 69 2.76 11.52 -7.99
N LEU A 70 3.88 10.81 -8.07
CA LEU A 70 5.19 11.44 -8.23
C LEU A 70 5.28 12.18 -9.57
N THR A 71 5.78 13.40 -9.52
CA THR A 71 6.12 14.21 -10.70
C THR A 71 7.59 14.60 -10.66
N LYS A 72 8.09 15.22 -11.75
CA LYS A 72 9.46 15.78 -11.78
C LYS A 72 9.69 16.89 -10.75
N PHE A 73 8.63 17.45 -10.19
CA PHE A 73 8.68 18.57 -9.25
C PHE A 73 8.26 18.16 -7.83
N THR A 74 8.00 16.88 -7.59
CA THR A 74 7.61 16.42 -6.25
C THR A 74 8.75 16.63 -5.26
N THR A 75 8.44 17.25 -4.14
CA THR A 75 9.43 17.54 -3.09
C THR A 75 9.29 16.55 -1.91
N PRO A 76 10.35 16.33 -1.12
CA PRO A 76 10.26 15.49 0.08
C PRO A 76 9.22 15.98 1.08
N GLU A 77 9.06 17.30 1.24
CA GLU A 77 8.11 17.90 2.18
C GLU A 77 6.66 17.55 1.83
N GLU A 78 6.34 17.36 0.56
CA GLU A 78 5.02 16.89 0.12
C GLU A 78 4.74 15.45 0.54
N LEU A 79 5.77 14.60 0.63
CA LEU A 79 5.65 13.18 0.99
C LEU A 79 5.73 12.95 2.49
N PHE A 80 6.61 13.67 3.18
CA PHE A 80 6.94 13.43 4.59
C PHE A 80 6.38 14.50 5.53
N GLY A 81 5.86 15.59 5.00
CA GLY A 81 5.48 16.78 5.76
C GLY A 81 6.63 17.79 5.84
N ALA A 82 6.27 19.05 6.06
CA ALA A 82 7.25 20.11 6.29
C ALA A 82 7.96 19.89 7.64
N VAL A 83 9.23 20.29 7.71
CA VAL A 83 9.99 20.29 8.97
C VAL A 83 9.30 21.19 9.97
N SER A 84 9.14 20.71 11.21
CA SER A 84 8.56 21.49 12.29
C SER A 84 9.50 22.64 12.65
N LEU A 85 9.05 23.89 12.54
CA LEU A 85 9.82 25.06 13.01
C LEU A 85 10.15 24.96 14.50
N ARG A 86 9.23 24.41 15.30
CA ARG A 86 9.45 24.13 16.73
C ARG A 86 10.40 22.95 16.96
N GLY A 87 10.48 22.00 16.02
CA GLY A 87 11.46 20.91 16.06
C GLY A 87 12.86 21.45 15.78
N LEU A 88 12.99 22.32 14.78
CA LEU A 88 14.22 23.05 14.46
C LEU A 88 14.71 23.90 15.63
N GLU A 89 13.82 24.61 16.33
CA GLU A 89 14.18 25.37 17.55
C GLU A 89 14.70 24.47 18.69
N ASN A 90 14.37 23.18 18.68
CA ASN A 90 14.77 22.19 19.68
C ASN A 90 15.81 21.17 19.17
N ASP A 91 16.45 21.41 18.01
CA ASP A 91 17.39 20.49 17.34
C ASP A 91 16.80 19.07 17.04
N GLU A 92 15.48 18.96 16.91
CA GLU A 92 14.77 17.76 16.49
C GLU A 92 14.42 17.86 14.99
N TYR A 93 15.08 17.05 14.15
CA TYR A 93 14.86 16.95 12.71
C TYR A 93 13.85 15.86 12.35
#